data_AF-A0A2S9G5W3-F1
#
_entry.id   AF-A0A2S9G5W3-F1
#
_cell.length_a   1.000
_cell.length_b   1.000
_cell.length_c   1.000
_cell.angle_alpha   90.00
_cell.angle_beta   90.00
_cell.angle_gamma   90.00
#
_symmetry.space_group_name_H-M   'P 1'
#
loop_
_entity.id
_entity.type
_entity.pdbx_description
1 polymer ?
#
loop_
_entity_poly.entity_id
_entity_poly.type
_entity_poly.pdbx_seq_one_letter_code
_entity_poly.pdbx_strand_id
1 'polypeptide(L)'
;AHGFFYAQRTVDDRIAIGGRSVPYRFGSRTDKDGRVPERTIRSLTATLHAILPQVADVPIAHGWCGVLAVPRDWEATVDFDHATG
;
A
#
# COMPACT_ATOMS: atom_id res chain seq x y z
N ALA A 1 -16.79 6.06 -5.32
CA ALA A 1 -15.97 6.03 -4.09
C ALA A 1 -14.74 6.90 -4.33
N HIS A 2 -14.54 7.97 -3.55
CA HIS A 2 -13.35 8.81 -3.66
C HIS A 2 -12.21 8.13 -2.89
N GLY A 3 -11.39 7.37 -3.62
CA GLY A 3 -10.17 6.78 -3.06
C GLY A 3 -9.07 7.82 -3.06
N PHE A 4 -8.45 8.05 -1.90
CA PHE A 4 -7.19 8.79 -1.83
C PHE A 4 -6.05 7.86 -2.24
N PHE A 5 -5.11 8.38 -3.04
CA PHE A 5 -3.86 7.70 -3.37
C PHE A 5 -2.69 8.55 -2.88
N TYR A 6 -1.55 7.90 -2.70
CA TYR A 6 -0.27 8.55 -2.44
C TYR A 6 0.67 8.20 -3.58
N ALA A 7 1.45 9.17 -4.03
CA ALA A 7 2.47 8.94 -5.04
C ALA A 7 3.72 9.77 -4.74
N GLN A 8 4.89 9.20 -5.01
CA GLN A 8 6.17 9.85 -4.83
C GLN A 8 7.14 9.45 -5.93
N ARG A 9 7.96 10.40 -6.41
CA ARG A 9 9.15 10.08 -7.19
C ARG A 9 10.23 9.53 -6.27
N THR A 10 10.82 8.40 -6.64
CA THR A 10 11.92 7.78 -5.89
C THR A 10 13.26 8.35 -6.33
N VAL A 11 14.31 8.11 -5.55
CA VAL A 11 15.67 8.61 -5.83
C VAL A 11 16.29 7.99 -7.09
N ASP A 12 15.79 6.85 -7.54
CA ASP A 12 16.19 6.12 -8.75
C ASP A 12 15.25 6.40 -9.94
N ASP A 13 14.59 7.56 -9.96
CA ASP A 13 13.75 8.05 -11.06
C ASP A 13 12.52 7.21 -11.40
N ARG A 14 11.95 6.50 -10.41
CA ARG A 14 10.68 5.78 -10.55
C ARG A 14 9.54 6.52 -9.87
N ILE A 15 8.32 6.07 -10.14
CA ILE A 15 7.12 6.51 -9.42
C ILE A 15 6.65 5.35 -8.54
N ALA A 16 6.63 5.57 -7.23
CA ALA A 16 5.91 4.71 -6.30
C ALA A 16 4.50 5.26 -6.14
N ILE A 17 3.48 4.44 -6.41
CA ILE A 17 2.07 4.78 -6.20
C ILE A 17 1.42 3.73 -5.31
N GLY A 18 0.65 4.19 -4.33
CA GLY A 18 -0.03 3.34 -3.37
C GLY A 18 -1.35 3.94 -2.92
N GLY A 19 -2.11 3.12 -2.20
CA GLY A 19 -3.42 3.50 -1.68
C GLY A 19 -4.04 2.35 -0.92
N ARG A 20 -5.21 2.59 -0.34
CA ARG A 20 -5.89 1.59 0.48
C ARG A 20 -6.36 0.43 -0.40
N SER A 21 -5.60 -0.66 -0.35
CA SER A 21 -5.76 -1.79 -1.25
C SER A 21 -6.14 -3.04 -0.46
N VAL A 22 -7.35 -3.53 -0.71
CA VAL A 22 -7.99 -4.68 -0.05
C VAL A 22 -8.47 -4.35 1.38
N PRO A 23 -9.74 -4.67 1.71
CA PRO A 23 -10.24 -4.54 3.07
C PRO A 23 -9.49 -5.46 4.03
N TYR A 24 -9.46 -5.06 5.30
CA TYR A 24 -8.96 -5.83 6.43
C TYR A 24 -9.29 -7.32 6.29
N ARG A 25 -8.26 -8.18 6.29
CA ARG A 25 -8.47 -9.61 6.34
C ARG A 25 -8.90 -9.98 7.76
N PHE A 26 -10.06 -10.64 7.86
CA PHE A 26 -10.64 -11.02 9.15
C PHE A 26 -9.61 -11.75 10.04
N GLY A 27 -9.63 -11.46 11.35
CA GLY A 27 -8.74 -12.06 12.33
C GLY A 27 -7.26 -11.67 12.22
N SER A 28 -6.95 -10.47 11.71
CA SER A 28 -5.59 -9.93 11.54
C SER A 28 -4.72 -10.79 10.63
N ARG A 29 -5.35 -11.55 9.74
CA ARG A 29 -4.63 -12.39 8.80
C ARG A 29 -3.79 -11.53 7.86
N THR A 30 -2.56 -11.94 7.65
CA THR A 30 -1.64 -11.25 6.74
C THR A 30 -1.83 -11.77 5.32
N ASP A 31 -1.24 -11.10 4.34
CA ASP A 31 -1.03 -11.72 3.03
C ASP A 31 0.04 -12.84 3.12
N LYS A 32 0.32 -13.45 1.96
CA LYS A 32 1.45 -14.34 1.76
C LYS A 32 2.43 -13.66 0.81
N ASP A 33 3.67 -13.52 1.26
CA ASP A 33 4.83 -13.09 0.44
C ASP A 33 4.67 -11.74 -0.27
N GLY A 34 3.92 -10.80 0.32
CA GLY A 34 3.71 -9.47 -0.22
C GLY A 34 2.85 -9.43 -1.49
N ARG A 35 2.15 -10.52 -1.84
CA ARG A 35 1.45 -10.63 -3.13
C ARG A 35 0.24 -9.69 -3.21
N VAL A 36 0.34 -8.72 -4.11
CA VAL A 36 -0.74 -7.79 -4.42
C VAL A 36 -1.80 -8.46 -5.30
N PRO A 37 -3.10 -8.30 -5.00
CA PRO A 37 -4.15 -8.73 -5.92
C PRO A 37 -4.12 -7.96 -7.23
N GLU A 38 -4.29 -8.66 -8.36
CA GLU A 38 -4.27 -8.05 -9.70
C GLU A 38 -5.27 -6.88 -9.86
N ARG A 39 -6.42 -6.96 -9.19
CA ARG A 39 -7.41 -5.86 -9.18
C ARG A 39 -6.84 -4.56 -8.63
N THR A 40 -5.95 -4.65 -7.65
CA THR A 40 -5.30 -3.49 -7.03
C THR A 40 -4.29 -2.89 -7.99
N ILE A 41 -3.45 -3.74 -8.60
CA ILE A 41 -2.49 -3.30 -9.62
C ILE A 41 -3.24 -2.57 -10.73
N ARG A 42 -4.27 -3.19 -11.31
CA ARG A 42 -5.09 -2.57 -12.36
C ARG A 42 -5.71 -1.24 -11.94
N SER A 43 -6.23 -1.16 -10.72
CA SER A 43 -6.84 0.09 -10.21
C SER A 43 -5.81 1.20 -10.05
N LEU A 44 -4.64 0.90 -9.47
CA LEU A 44 -3.57 1.89 -9.27
C LEU A 44 -2.95 2.32 -10.60
N THR A 45 -2.76 1.41 -11.55
CA THR A 45 -2.31 1.71 -12.91
C THR A 45 -3.30 2.63 -13.63
N ALA A 46 -4.61 2.34 -13.54
CA ALA A 46 -5.63 3.21 -14.13
C ALA A 46 -5.64 4.60 -13.49
N THR A 47 -5.49 4.70 -12.17
CA THR A 47 -5.35 5.98 -11.47
C THR A 47 -4.11 6.74 -11.95
N LEU A 48 -2.94 6.08 -12.02
CA LEU A 48 -1.69 6.68 -12.48
C LEU A 48 -1.83 7.26 -13.89
N HIS A 49 -2.38 6.49 -14.84
CA HIS A 49 -2.55 6.94 -16.22
C HIS A 49 -3.57 8.06 -16.35
N ALA A 50 -4.57 8.13 -15.47
CA ALA A 50 -5.54 9.22 -15.47
C ALA A 50 -4.93 10.55 -14.98
N ILE A 51 -4.00 10.51 -14.01
CA ILE A 51 -3.39 11.71 -13.42
C ILE A 51 -2.11 12.16 -14.14
N LEU A 52 -1.39 11.22 -14.75
CA LEU A 52 -0.10 11.43 -15.41
C LEU A 52 -0.10 10.69 -16.76
N PRO A 53 -0.90 11.13 -17.74
CA PRO A 53 -1.07 10.41 -19.01
C PRO A 53 0.24 10.22 -19.79
N GLN A 54 1.24 11.08 -19.58
CA GLN A 54 2.55 10.98 -20.20
C GLN A 54 3.34 9.72 -19.82
N VAL A 55 2.92 8.97 -18.79
CA VAL A 55 3.58 7.72 -18.37
C VAL A 55 2.84 6.46 -18.84
N ALA A 56 1.81 6.58 -19.68
CA ALA A 56 0.95 5.46 -20.07
C ALA A 56 1.70 4.29 -20.74
N ASP A 57 2.80 4.58 -21.44
CA ASP A 57 3.64 3.58 -22.11
C ASP A 57 4.79 3.05 -21.22
N VAL A 58 4.91 3.54 -19.98
CA VAL A 58 5.94 3.09 -19.04
C VAL A 58 5.49 1.78 -18.37
N PRO A 59 6.32 0.72 -18.38
CA PRO A 59 5.93 -0.57 -17.82
C PRO A 59 5.83 -0.53 -16.29
N ILE A 60 4.88 -1.29 -15.75
CA ILE A 60 4.80 -1.54 -14.31
C ILE A 60 5.92 -2.51 -13.91
N ALA A 61 6.91 -2.03 -13.17
CA ALA A 61 8.08 -2.80 -12.80
C ALA A 61 7.84 -3.77 -11.62
N HIS A 62 7.08 -3.34 -10.60
CA HIS A 62 6.87 -4.14 -9.40
C HIS A 62 5.55 -3.78 -8.69
N GLY A 63 5.01 -4.71 -7.92
CA GLY A 63 3.87 -4.49 -7.04
C GLY A 63 4.04 -5.31 -5.77
N TRP A 64 3.87 -4.66 -4.61
CA TRP A 64 3.95 -5.28 -3.29
C TRP A 64 2.84 -4.77 -2.38
N CYS A 65 2.49 -5.57 -1.38
CA CYS A 65 1.63 -5.16 -0.29
C CYS A 65 2.27 -5.59 1.03
N GLY A 66 1.75 -5.04 2.13
CA GLY A 66 2.20 -5.38 3.45
C GLY A 66 1.14 -5.03 4.48
N VAL A 67 1.46 -5.31 5.73
CA VAL A 67 0.57 -5.10 6.88
C VAL A 67 0.92 -3.77 7.54
N LEU A 68 -0.11 -2.97 7.81
CA LEU A 68 -0.02 -1.81 8.68
C LEU A 68 -0.47 -2.25 10.09
N ALA A 69 0.49 -2.38 11.01
CA ALA A 69 0.23 -2.76 12.39
C ALA A 69 -0.33 -1.55 13.17
N VAL A 70 -1.64 -1.34 13.05
CA VAL A 70 -2.36 -0.28 13.77
C VAL A 70 -3.37 -0.93 14.73
N PRO A 71 -3.39 -0.53 16.01
CA PRO A 71 -4.36 -1.05 16.97
C PRO A 71 -5.78 -0.59 16.63
N ARG A 72 -6.77 -1.21 17.27
CA ARG A 72 -8.19 -1.02 16.90
C ARG A 72 -8.73 0.36 17.23
N ASP A 73 -8.16 1.00 18.23
CA ASP A 73 -8.39 2.37 18.64
C ASP A 73 -7.68 3.41 17.76
N TRP A 74 -6.79 2.97 16.85
CA TRP A 74 -5.98 3.83 15.98
C TRP A 74 -4.98 4.73 16.72
N GLU A 75 -4.67 4.43 17.97
CA GLU A 75 -3.72 5.20 18.77
C GLU A 75 -2.34 4.56 18.77
N ALA A 76 -1.27 5.36 18.78
CA ALA A 76 0.07 4.82 19.00
C ALA A 76 0.19 4.38 20.46
N THR A 77 0.66 3.16 20.69
CA THR A 77 0.84 2.61 22.04
C THR A 77 2.30 2.27 22.28
N VAL A 78 2.77 2.51 23.49
CA VAL A 78 4.04 1.99 24.02
C VAL A 78 3.68 1.10 25.21
N ASP A 79 4.27 -0.09 25.28
CA ASP A 79 4.13 -1.03 26.38
C ASP A 79 5.49 -1.23 27.06
N PHE A 80 5.51 -1.38 28.38
CA PHE A 80 6.72 -1.63 29.16
C PHE A 80 6.64 -3.04 29.77
N ASP A 81 7.54 -3.91 29.34
CA ASP A 81 7.61 -5.26 29.87
C ASP A 81 8.39 -5.28 31.20
N HIS A 82 7.66 -5.28 32.31
CA HIS A 82 8.22 -5.34 33.65
C HIS A 82 9.14 -6.54 33.91
N ALA A 83 9.02 -7.64 33.14
CA ALA A 83 9.85 -8.83 33.31
C ALA A 83 11.24 -8.67 32.67
N THR A 84 11.34 -7.88 31.60
CA THR A 84 12.57 -7.73 30.81
C THR A 84 13.21 -6.34 30.87
N GLY A 85 12.45 -5.31 31.26
CA GLY A 85 12.93 -3.93 31.42
C GLY A 85 12.98 -3.17 30.10
#